data_AF-A0A699X0H0-F1
#
_entry.id   AF-A0A699X0H0-F1
#
_cell.length_a   1.000
_cell.length_b   1.000
_cell.length_c   1.000
_cell.angle_alpha   90.00
_cell.angle_beta   90.00
_cell.angle_gamma   90.00
#
_symmetry.space_group_name_H-M   'P 1'
#
loop_
_entity.id
_entity.type
_entity.pdbx_description
1 polymer ?
#
loop_
_entity_poly.entity_id
_entity_poly.type
_entity_poly.pdbx_seq_one_letter_code
_entity_poly.pdbx_strand_id
1 'polypeptide(L)'
;MLTIVAGGAAARPFVTHHNELNLDMFMRIAPELFLKQLVVGGIERVYEIRKQFRNEGIELTHNPKFTTCEFYMAYADYNELMVLTEK
;
A
#
# COMPACT_ATOMS: atom_id res chain seq x y z
N MET A 1 -1.67 5.03 -7.99
CA MET A 1 -2.13 5.60 -6.69
C MET A 1 -3.65 5.56 -6.58
N LEU A 2 -4.39 5.76 -7.67
CA LEU A 2 -5.83 5.48 -7.72
C LEU A 2 -6.09 4.00 -7.91
N THR A 3 -7.16 3.50 -7.29
CA THR A 3 -7.57 2.09 -7.30
C THR A 3 -9.09 2.01 -7.44
N ILE A 4 -9.59 0.98 -8.12
CA ILE A 4 -11.05 0.73 -8.22
C ILE A 4 -11.58 0.16 -6.91
N VAL A 5 -10.74 -0.57 -6.16
CA VAL A 5 -11.04 -1.09 -4.84
C VAL A 5 -9.84 -0.79 -3.94
N ALA A 6 -10.07 -0.13 -2.81
CA ALA A 6 -9.03 0.09 -1.80
C ALA A 6 -8.80 -1.22 -1.02
N GLY A 7 -7.54 -1.64 -0.88
CA GLY A 7 -7.16 -2.85 -0.15
C GLY A 7 -5.72 -2.80 0.37
N GLY A 8 -5.32 -3.86 1.07
CA GLY A 8 -3.98 -3.97 1.68
C GLY A 8 -3.84 -3.31 3.07
N ALA A 9 -4.91 -2.73 3.61
CA ALA A 9 -4.97 -2.25 4.98
C ALA A 9 -6.43 -2.15 5.44
N ALA A 10 -6.66 -2.10 6.75
CA ALA A 10 -7.96 -1.78 7.34
C ALA A 10 -8.02 -0.27 7.64
N ALA A 11 -8.39 0.54 6.64
CA ALA A 11 -8.45 2.00 6.77
C ALA A 11 -9.56 2.60 5.90
N ARG A 12 -10.10 3.75 6.30
CA ARG A 12 -11.10 4.46 5.49
C ARG A 12 -10.42 5.17 4.31
N PRO A 13 -10.76 4.88 3.05
CA PRO A 13 -10.12 5.52 1.90
C PRO A 13 -10.67 6.92 1.61
N PHE A 14 -9.88 7.74 0.91
CA PHE A 14 -10.42 8.90 0.20
C PHE A 14 -11.07 8.45 -1.11
N VAL A 15 -12.22 9.03 -1.42
CA VAL A 15 -12.98 8.76 -2.65
C VAL A 15 -12.84 9.96 -3.59
N THR A 16 -12.68 9.70 -4.88
CA THR A 16 -12.67 10.69 -5.96
C THR A 16 -13.43 10.13 -7.17
N HIS A 17 -13.71 10.97 -8.16
CA HIS A 17 -14.47 10.59 -9.35
C HIS A 17 -13.66 10.86 -10.63
N HIS A 18 -13.62 9.88 -11.53
CA HIS A 18 -12.99 10.02 -12.84
C HIS A 18 -14.04 10.38 -13.90
N ASN A 19 -14.09 11.64 -14.30
CA ASN A 19 -15.17 12.19 -15.16
C ASN A 19 -15.39 11.45 -16.48
N GLU A 20 -14.33 11.18 -17.25
CA GLU A 20 -14.47 10.56 -18.58
C GLU A 20 -14.91 9.10 -18.52
N LEU A 21 -14.37 8.34 -17.56
CA LEU A 21 -14.74 6.95 -17.31
C LEU A 21 -16.03 6.82 -16.47
N ASN A 22 -16.58 7.94 -15.98
CA ASN A 22 -17.75 8.03 -15.12
C ASN A 22 -17.76 6.98 -13.99
N LEU A 23 -16.65 6.88 -13.25
CA LEU A 23 -16.50 5.92 -12.16
C LEU A 23 -15.82 6.52 -10.94
N ASP A 24 -16.21 6.02 -9.77
CA ASP A 24 -15.58 6.36 -8.51
C ASP A 24 -14.29 5.56 -8.31
N MET A 25 -13.26 6.25 -7.82
CA MET A 25 -11.96 5.69 -7.53
C MET A 25 -11.55 6.01 -6.09
N PHE A 26 -10.67 5.18 -5.56
CA PHE A 26 -10.15 5.32 -4.21
C PHE A 26 -8.66 5.64 -4.25
N MET A 27 -8.24 6.62 -3.44
CA MET A 27 -6.82 6.81 -3.15
C MET A 27 -6.33 5.61 -2.33
N ARG A 28 -5.20 5.02 -2.73
CA ARG A 28 -4.69 3.81 -2.09
C ARG A 28 -4.40 4.00 -0.59
N ILE A 29 -4.73 2.96 0.17
CA ILE A 29 -4.43 2.84 1.60
C ILE A 29 -3.15 2.03 1.87
N ALA A 30 -2.79 1.13 0.95
CA ALA A 30 -1.52 0.39 0.89
C ALA A 30 -1.27 -0.14 -0.54
N PRO A 31 -0.01 -0.41 -0.93
CA PRO A 31 0.38 -1.06 -2.18
C PRO A 31 0.43 -2.60 -2.11
N GLU A 32 0.28 -3.22 -0.93
CA GLU A 32 0.37 -4.67 -0.67
C GLU A 32 -0.12 -5.57 -1.82
N LEU A 33 -1.37 -5.40 -2.27
CA LEU A 33 -1.96 -6.31 -3.26
C LEU A 33 -1.23 -6.26 -4.60
N PHE A 34 -0.79 -5.08 -5.03
CA PHE A 34 -0.05 -4.91 -6.29
C PHE A 34 1.35 -5.49 -6.17
N LEU A 35 2.03 -5.30 -5.03
CA LEU A 35 3.36 -5.86 -4.83
C LEU A 35 3.33 -7.39 -4.80
N LYS A 36 2.32 -8.01 -4.18
CA LYS A 36 2.12 -9.46 -4.25
C LYS A 36 1.83 -9.95 -5.68
N GLN A 37 1.07 -9.19 -6.47
CA GLN A 37 0.86 -9.53 -7.90
C GLN A 37 2.18 -9.52 -8.69
N LEU A 38 3.10 -8.60 -8.40
CA LEU A 38 4.44 -8.59 -9.02
C LEU A 38 5.26 -9.84 -8.64
N VAL A 39 5.18 -10.27 -7.38
CA VAL A 39 5.81 -11.52 -6.92
C VAL A 39 5.23 -12.73 -7.64
N VAL A 40 3.90 -12.81 -7.77
CA VAL A 40 3.23 -13.84 -8.60
C VAL A 40 3.69 -13.77 -10.05
N GLY A 41 3.94 -12.57 -10.57
CA GLY A 41 4.51 -12.33 -11.91
C GLY A 41 5.98 -12.69 -12.07
N GLY A 42 6.64 -13.21 -11.02
CA GLY A 42 8.03 -13.69 -11.07
C GLY A 42 9.08 -12.69 -10.60
N ILE A 43 8.68 -11.50 -10.12
CA ILE A 43 9.64 -10.55 -9.52
C ILE A 43 9.81 -10.89 -8.04
N GLU A 44 10.83 -11.68 -7.73
CA GLU A 44 11.01 -12.31 -6.41
C GLU A 44 11.25 -11.32 -5.26
N ARG A 45 11.77 -10.12 -5.54
CA ARG A 45 12.02 -9.09 -4.53
C ARG A 45 11.58 -7.73 -5.06
N VAL A 46 10.59 -7.13 -4.41
CA VAL A 46 10.03 -5.83 -4.78
C VAL A 46 9.89 -4.94 -3.55
N TYR A 47 10.06 -3.64 -3.73
CA TYR A 47 9.76 -2.65 -2.69
C TYR A 47 9.19 -1.38 -3.30
N GLU A 48 8.43 -0.64 -2.50
CA GLU A 48 7.92 0.67 -2.86
C GLU A 48 8.02 1.64 -1.68
N ILE A 49 8.63 2.81 -1.91
CA ILE A 49 8.62 3.95 -0.99
C ILE A 49 7.78 5.05 -1.60
N ARG A 50 6.54 5.23 -1.12
CA ARG A 50 5.62 6.24 -1.67
C ARG A 50 4.52 6.57 -0.66
N LYS A 51 3.72 7.59 -0.99
CA LYS A 51 2.60 8.07 -0.18
C LYS A 51 1.43 7.09 -0.13
N GLN A 52 0.82 6.99 1.05
CA GLN A 52 -0.46 6.35 1.32
C GLN A 52 -1.44 7.40 1.85
N PHE A 53 -2.74 7.15 1.66
CA PHE A 53 -3.79 8.11 2.01
C PHE A 53 -4.85 7.43 2.87
N ARG A 54 -5.15 7.98 4.04
CA ARG A 54 -6.20 7.49 4.95
C ARG A 54 -7.10 8.63 5.38
N ASN A 55 -8.40 8.49 5.16
CA ASN A 55 -9.42 9.47 5.48
C ASN A 55 -9.89 9.27 6.93
N GLU A 56 -8.96 9.54 7.84
CA GLU A 56 -9.05 9.34 9.29
C GLU A 56 -8.70 10.64 10.03
N GLY A 57 -8.83 10.65 11.36
CA GLY A 57 -8.52 11.80 12.19
C GLY A 57 -7.03 12.17 12.16
N ILE A 58 -6.73 13.45 12.41
CA ILE A 58 -5.37 13.97 12.53
C ILE A 58 -4.96 13.97 14.00
N GLU A 59 -3.82 13.36 14.31
CA GLU A 59 -3.24 13.30 15.65
C GLU A 59 -1.72 13.49 15.58
N LEU A 60 -1.04 13.51 16.74
CA LEU A 60 0.41 13.69 16.83
C LEU A 60 1.20 12.68 15.97
N THR A 61 0.67 11.48 15.79
CA THR A 61 1.29 10.39 15.01
C THR A 61 0.54 10.06 13.71
N HIS A 62 -0.57 10.74 13.42
CA HIS A 62 -1.44 10.42 12.28
C HIS A 62 -1.62 11.63 11.36
N ASN A 63 -1.07 11.52 10.15
CA ASN A 63 -1.31 12.47 9.07
C ASN A 63 -2.07 11.76 7.93
N PRO A 64 -3.13 12.36 7.33
CA PRO A 64 -3.94 11.71 6.29
C PRO A 64 -3.15 11.32 5.02
N LYS A 65 -1.95 11.86 4.87
CA LYS A 65 -0.97 11.51 3.82
C LYS A 65 0.39 11.24 4.46
N PHE A 66 0.83 9.99 4.48
CA PHE A 66 2.10 9.59 5.08
C PHE A 66 2.91 8.75 4.09
N THR A 67 4.19 8.53 4.37
CA THR A 67 5.07 7.71 3.53
C THR A 67 5.28 6.37 4.21
N THR A 68 5.17 5.28 3.46
CA THR A 68 5.57 3.94 3.91
C THR A 68 6.66 3.39 2.99
N CYS A 69 7.46 2.46 3.53
CA CYS A 69 8.26 1.51 2.75
C CYS A 69 7.59 0.15 2.93
N GLU A 70 7.15 -0.46 1.84
CA GLU A 70 6.65 -1.83 1.85
C GLU A 70 7.48 -2.65 0.88
N PHE A 71 7.85 -3.87 1.28
CA PHE A 71 8.60 -4.79 0.45
C PHE A 71 8.06 -6.21 0.58
N TYR A 72 8.27 -7.00 -0.47
CA TYR A 72 7.94 -8.41 -0.51
C TYR A 72 9.13 -9.19 -1.03
N MET A 73 9.37 -10.36 -0.42
CA MET A 73 10.50 -11.22 -0.70
C MET A 73 10.00 -12.66 -0.81
N ALA A 74 10.11 -13.24 -2.01
CA ALA A 74 9.77 -14.63 -2.26
C ALA A 74 10.69 -15.56 -1.47
N TYR A 75 10.14 -16.69 -1.04
CA TYR A 75 10.81 -17.73 -0.25
C TYR A 75 11.30 -17.31 1.14
N ALA A 76 10.97 -16.10 1.60
CA ALA A 76 11.23 -15.65 2.96
C ALA A 76 9.97 -15.79 3.84
N ASP A 77 10.16 -16.21 5.07
CA ASP A 77 9.21 -16.14 6.16
C ASP A 77 9.47 -14.93 7.06
N TYR A 78 8.63 -14.77 8.09
CA TYR A 78 8.70 -13.64 8.99
C TYR A 78 9.97 -13.61 9.88
N ASN A 79 10.63 -14.75 10.13
CA ASN A 79 11.87 -14.81 10.92
C ASN A 79 13.02 -14.16 10.15
N GLU A 80 13.12 -14.42 8.84
CA GLU A 80 14.10 -13.76 7.97
C GLU A 80 13.87 -12.24 7.91
N LEU A 81 12.60 -11.81 7.96
CA LEU A 81 12.27 -10.38 8.01
C LEU A 81 12.62 -9.73 9.35
N MET A 82 12.53 -10.43 10.48
CA MET A 82 13.01 -9.92 11.77
C MET A 82 14.51 -9.64 11.71
N VAL A 83 15.29 -10.63 11.25
CA VAL A 83 16.75 -10.49 11.10
C VAL A 83 17.12 -9.35 10.16
N LEU A 84 16.35 -9.16 9.08
CA LEU A 84 16.56 -8.04 8.16
C LEU A 84 16.25 -6.68 8.81
N THR A 85 15.23 -6.61 9.66
CA THR A 85 14.77 -5.39 10.33
C THR A 85 15.71 -4.95 11.46
N GLU A 86 16.37 -5.90 12.13
CA GLU A 86 17.32 -5.64 13.22
C GLU A 86 18.70 -5.13 12.76
N LYS A 87 19.04 -5.32 11.48
CA LYS A 87 20.32 -4.90 10.89
C LYS A 87 20.36 -3.41 10.57
#